data_AF-B8IKY1-F1
#
_entry.id   AF-B8IKY1-F1
#
_cell.length_a   1.000
_cell.length_b   1.000
_cell.length_c   1.000
_cell.angle_alpha   90.00
_cell.angle_beta   90.00
_cell.angle_gamma   90.00
#
_symmetry.space_group_name_H-M   'P 1'
#
loop_
_entity.id
_entity.type
_entity.pdbx_description
1 polymer ?
#
loop_
_entity_poly.entity_id
_entity_poly.type
_entity_poly.pdbx_seq_one_letter_code
_entity_poly.pdbx_strand_id
1 'polypeptide(L)'
;MKFPSICSLPLLGLAMIEPSVVLADPVANLRDLTGGDPFFYTSDQYVREGEGQKALVGVGRPSTTHSRIPHLPFYMGYMNTNYTYRFVSVAEQVLIMIGEGKHGLWRTQENGFVREYRKKGAAGLEKDANLEDPKNFDVIKKDYASYLPDESYAGYKYPDEQLSADGRLNFIDLPISHAKYEAKYADHEPIDLANYYCTMSEADYPYAFQAVNFAFSQPGANVVGPLGRRAGLDIKENYTRVLRLKQFPDARTWVNGVNVGQPGRDSLHVDWKAVDYDRTDAEFYLVERPFFNKPYLFVVAVYEPKSGNGFAYLRPNGAYFRSLGDRAKGVRTTAPAAPTFPLKDGGTGQAVGLPIYGVHHPDRAAYSSGGACPLKGGDWGRYPDPRAGSGWPTQYEEVTPLCDAVLIDIKFYSNLDGRDWSDPDKYLANAGAGTRTVEYKMQPGTYGIFTDPYNVAAGRSNPEQQEVPDRLSLNYRTVQKPVSYVETAKPTSNTATAPVPSTSCRQALAK
;
A
#
# COMPACT_ATOMS: atom_id res chain seq x y z
N MET A 1 15.69 -89.14 18.14
CA MET A 1 16.97 -88.54 18.59
C MET A 1 17.36 -87.54 17.49
N LYS A 2 17.18 -86.22 17.58
CA LYS A 2 17.20 -85.19 18.66
C LYS A 2 18.61 -84.75 19.14
N PHE A 3 19.05 -83.61 18.57
CA PHE A 3 19.81 -82.48 19.17
C PHE A 3 21.32 -82.70 19.56
N PRO A 4 22.16 -81.63 19.72
CA PRO A 4 22.38 -80.51 18.75
C PRO A 4 23.76 -79.80 18.80
N SER A 5 23.93 -78.76 17.96
CA SER A 5 24.54 -77.42 18.23
C SER A 5 26.01 -77.27 18.71
N ILE A 6 26.76 -76.31 18.13
CA ILE A 6 27.10 -75.00 18.78
C ILE A 6 28.04 -74.12 17.90
N CYS A 7 27.76 -72.80 17.90
CA CYS A 7 28.58 -71.63 17.53
C CYS A 7 29.30 -71.48 16.17
N SER A 8 28.92 -70.41 15.47
CA SER A 8 29.82 -69.54 14.69
C SER A 8 29.58 -68.09 15.10
N LEU A 9 30.62 -67.33 15.46
CA LEU A 9 30.51 -65.90 15.80
C LEU A 9 30.31 -65.01 14.56
N PRO A 10 29.58 -63.89 14.65
CA PRO A 10 29.51 -62.89 13.59
C PRO A 10 30.74 -61.96 13.62
N LEU A 11 31.25 -61.60 12.44
CA LEU A 11 32.23 -60.53 12.28
C LEU A 11 31.49 -59.18 12.30
N LEU A 12 31.91 -58.23 13.15
CA LEU A 12 31.39 -56.85 13.10
C LEU A 12 31.86 -56.16 11.82
N GLY A 13 30.93 -55.86 10.91
CA GLY A 13 31.12 -54.82 9.89
C GLY A 13 30.69 -53.47 10.45
N LEU A 14 31.63 -52.52 10.59
CA LEU A 14 31.27 -51.12 10.82
C LEU A 14 30.55 -50.59 9.57
N ALA A 15 29.23 -50.44 9.65
CA ALA A 15 28.52 -49.53 8.75
C ALA A 15 28.86 -48.10 9.16
N MET A 16 29.61 -47.38 8.32
CA MET A 16 29.73 -45.93 8.50
C MET A 16 28.36 -45.32 8.25
N ILE A 17 27.75 -44.78 9.31
CA ILE A 17 26.60 -43.89 9.16
C ILE A 17 27.18 -42.56 8.71
N GLU A 18 27.21 -42.32 7.40
CA GLU A 18 27.36 -40.97 6.90
C GLU A 18 26.22 -40.12 7.49
N PRO A 19 26.50 -38.97 8.11
CA PRO A 19 25.45 -38.08 8.53
C PRO A 19 24.76 -37.59 7.27
N SER A 20 23.55 -38.09 7.01
CA SER A 20 22.67 -37.52 5.99
C SER A 20 22.52 -36.05 6.28
N VAL A 21 23.26 -35.22 5.54
CA VAL A 21 23.09 -33.78 5.56
C VAL A 21 21.69 -33.54 5.01
N VAL A 22 20.75 -33.33 5.92
CA VAL A 22 19.47 -32.72 5.60
C VAL A 22 19.84 -31.35 5.08
N LEU A 23 19.94 -31.24 3.76
CA LEU A 23 19.91 -29.97 3.06
C LEU A 23 18.62 -29.31 3.54
N ALA A 24 18.76 -28.29 4.39
CA ALA A 24 17.65 -27.44 4.74
C ALA A 24 17.01 -26.97 3.43
N ASP A 25 15.67 -27.07 3.33
CA ASP A 25 14.95 -26.54 2.18
C ASP A 25 15.48 -25.13 1.87
N PRO A 26 15.78 -24.82 0.59
CA PRO A 26 16.35 -23.53 0.23
C PRO A 26 15.43 -22.45 0.79
N VAL A 27 15.97 -21.64 1.72
CA VAL A 27 15.22 -20.66 2.50
C VAL A 27 14.30 -19.90 1.56
N ALA A 28 12.99 -20.09 1.72
CA ALA A 28 12.00 -19.56 0.78
C ALA A 28 12.29 -18.09 0.51
N ASN A 29 12.33 -17.68 -0.75
CA ASN A 29 12.62 -16.29 -1.09
C ASN A 29 11.40 -15.43 -0.72
N LEU A 30 11.32 -14.99 0.54
CA LEU A 30 10.16 -14.26 1.06
C LEU A 30 9.99 -12.87 0.42
N ARG A 31 10.94 -12.41 -0.42
CA ARG A 31 10.80 -11.21 -1.27
C ARG A 31 10.10 -11.49 -2.61
N ASP A 32 9.92 -12.76 -2.95
CA ASP A 32 9.35 -13.24 -4.22
C ASP A 32 8.52 -14.51 -3.99
N LEU A 33 7.26 -14.30 -3.58
CA LEU A 33 6.31 -15.39 -3.40
C LEU A 33 5.80 -15.97 -4.75
N THR A 34 6.29 -15.47 -5.89
CA THR A 34 6.00 -15.98 -7.24
C THR A 34 7.10 -16.91 -7.77
N GLY A 35 8.20 -17.09 -7.03
CA GLY A 35 9.34 -17.91 -7.44
C GLY A 35 10.11 -17.34 -8.64
N GLY A 36 10.03 -16.03 -8.89
CA GLY A 36 10.64 -15.36 -10.04
C GLY A 36 9.73 -15.24 -11.27
N ASP A 37 8.50 -15.77 -11.21
CA ASP A 37 7.58 -15.79 -12.34
C ASP A 37 6.25 -15.07 -12.04
N PRO A 38 6.17 -13.75 -12.30
CA PRO A 38 4.94 -12.98 -12.07
C PRO A 38 3.81 -13.34 -13.06
N PHE A 39 4.04 -14.26 -13.99
CA PHE A 39 3.01 -14.79 -14.90
C PHE A 39 2.64 -16.24 -14.57
N PHE A 40 3.03 -16.78 -13.40
CA PHE A 40 2.98 -18.22 -13.05
C PHE A 40 1.68 -18.97 -13.43
N TYR A 41 0.55 -18.27 -13.52
CA TYR A 41 -0.74 -18.78 -14.01
C TYR A 41 -0.73 -19.26 -15.48
N THR A 42 0.33 -18.98 -16.25
CA THR A 42 0.63 -19.60 -17.56
C THR A 42 1.93 -20.42 -17.59
N SER A 43 2.56 -20.70 -16.44
CA SER A 43 3.84 -21.43 -16.37
C SER A 43 3.74 -22.88 -16.85
N ASP A 44 2.56 -23.49 -16.73
CA ASP A 44 2.26 -24.84 -17.18
C ASP A 44 1.80 -24.92 -18.65
N GLN A 45 1.89 -23.81 -19.40
CA GLN A 45 1.37 -23.68 -20.76
C GLN A 45 2.48 -23.44 -21.77
N TYR A 46 2.53 -24.26 -22.82
CA TYR A 46 3.48 -24.12 -23.92
C TYR A 46 2.81 -24.50 -25.23
N VAL A 47 2.63 -23.51 -26.11
CA VAL A 47 2.04 -23.71 -27.44
C VAL A 47 3.11 -24.16 -28.43
N ARG A 48 2.87 -25.27 -29.11
CA ARG A 48 3.82 -25.88 -30.06
C ARG A 48 3.65 -25.33 -31.48
N GLU A 49 4.70 -25.47 -32.29
CA GLU A 49 4.77 -24.98 -33.67
C GLU A 49 3.60 -25.44 -34.58
N GLY A 50 3.07 -26.65 -34.32
CA GLY A 50 1.98 -27.28 -35.07
C GLY A 50 0.60 -27.19 -34.42
N GLU A 51 0.45 -26.49 -33.30
CA GLU A 51 -0.85 -26.32 -32.62
C GLU A 51 -1.63 -25.13 -33.19
N GLY A 52 -2.94 -25.27 -33.37
CA GLY A 52 -3.78 -24.21 -33.93
C GLY A 52 -3.79 -22.92 -33.08
N GLN A 53 -3.56 -23.07 -31.77
CA GLN A 53 -3.41 -21.99 -30.79
C GLN A 53 -2.24 -21.04 -31.14
N LYS A 54 -1.25 -21.48 -31.93
CA LYS A 54 -0.15 -20.65 -32.42
C LYS A 54 -0.64 -19.39 -33.14
N ALA A 55 -1.73 -19.50 -33.89
CA ALA A 55 -2.32 -18.37 -34.63
C ALA A 55 -2.96 -17.31 -33.71
N LEU A 56 -3.18 -17.64 -32.43
CA LEU A 56 -3.85 -16.80 -31.45
C LEU A 56 -2.87 -16.14 -30.48
N VAL A 57 -1.91 -16.90 -29.95
CA VAL A 57 -1.00 -16.49 -28.86
C VAL A 57 0.49 -16.70 -29.14
N GLY A 58 0.86 -17.12 -30.35
CA GLY A 58 2.24 -17.41 -30.73
C GLY A 58 2.73 -18.79 -30.29
N VAL A 59 4.03 -19.05 -30.45
CA VAL A 59 4.70 -20.29 -30.03
C VAL A 59 5.40 -20.07 -28.70
N GLY A 60 5.39 -21.08 -27.84
CA GLY A 60 5.92 -21.03 -26.48
C GLY A 60 4.85 -20.64 -25.47
N ARG A 61 5.26 -19.99 -24.39
CA ARG A 61 4.35 -19.58 -23.31
C ARG A 61 3.39 -18.49 -23.79
N PRO A 62 2.06 -18.64 -23.61
CA PRO A 62 1.11 -17.58 -23.92
C PRO A 62 1.41 -16.30 -23.15
N SER A 63 1.61 -15.21 -23.89
CA SER A 63 1.87 -13.85 -23.37
C SER A 63 0.70 -12.89 -23.60
N THR A 64 -0.34 -13.33 -24.31
CA THR A 64 -1.56 -12.59 -24.59
C THR A 64 -2.79 -13.48 -24.44
N THR A 65 -3.92 -12.86 -24.14
CA THR A 65 -5.26 -13.48 -24.30
C THR A 65 -5.58 -13.74 -25.78
N HIS A 66 -6.62 -14.54 -26.05
CA HIS A 66 -7.15 -14.74 -27.42
C HIS A 66 -7.46 -13.41 -28.14
N SER A 67 -7.91 -12.40 -27.40
CA SER A 67 -8.17 -11.04 -27.91
C SER A 67 -6.91 -10.18 -28.07
N ARG A 68 -5.72 -10.79 -28.02
CA ARG A 68 -4.38 -10.18 -28.13
C ARG A 68 -4.04 -9.14 -27.06
N ILE A 69 -4.84 -9.04 -25.99
CA ILE A 69 -4.52 -8.22 -24.83
C ILE A 69 -3.37 -8.89 -24.09
N PRO A 70 -2.26 -8.19 -23.77
CA PRO A 70 -1.14 -8.78 -23.04
C PRO A 70 -1.58 -9.28 -21.67
N HIS A 71 -1.00 -10.40 -21.26
CA HIS A 71 -1.00 -10.80 -19.86
C HIS A 71 -0.22 -9.79 -19.03
N LEU A 72 -0.72 -9.50 -17.83
CA LEU A 72 -0.13 -8.54 -16.90
C LEU A 72 0.28 -9.29 -15.61
N PRO A 73 1.31 -8.79 -14.91
CA PRO A 73 1.90 -9.55 -13.81
C PRO A 73 0.95 -9.68 -12.62
N PHE A 74 1.12 -10.77 -11.87
CA PHE A 74 0.58 -10.94 -10.54
C PHE A 74 1.72 -10.94 -9.53
N TYR A 75 1.62 -10.09 -8.51
CA TYR A 75 2.53 -10.07 -7.36
C TYR A 75 1.73 -10.23 -6.07
N MET A 76 2.31 -10.87 -5.07
CA MET A 76 1.73 -10.94 -3.73
C MET A 76 2.79 -10.90 -2.64
N GLY A 77 2.38 -10.48 -1.46
CA GLY A 77 3.23 -10.31 -0.30
C GLY A 77 2.42 -9.93 0.93
N TYR A 78 3.12 -9.58 2.00
CA TYR A 78 2.52 -9.01 3.19
C TYR A 78 3.42 -7.96 3.83
N MET A 79 2.84 -7.11 4.67
CA MET A 79 3.55 -6.23 5.58
C MET A 79 3.14 -6.61 7.00
N ASN A 80 4.06 -6.52 7.94
CA ASN A 80 3.77 -6.78 9.35
C ASN A 80 4.41 -5.72 10.25
N THR A 81 3.71 -5.45 11.35
CA THR A 81 4.24 -4.73 12.51
C THR A 81 3.66 -5.43 13.74
N ASN A 82 4.49 -5.89 14.68
CA ASN A 82 4.05 -6.49 15.95
C ASN A 82 3.08 -7.70 15.80
N TYR A 83 3.37 -8.60 14.86
CA TYR A 83 2.50 -9.72 14.44
C TYR A 83 1.09 -9.35 13.93
N THR A 84 0.82 -8.07 13.64
CA THR A 84 -0.36 -7.67 12.85
C THR A 84 0.01 -7.66 11.38
N TYR A 85 -0.69 -8.45 10.56
CA TYR A 85 -0.35 -8.70 9.15
C TYR A 85 -1.35 -8.02 8.20
N ARG A 86 -0.83 -7.40 7.14
CA ARG A 86 -1.58 -6.79 6.05
C ARG A 86 -1.13 -7.42 4.74
N PHE A 87 -2.03 -8.13 4.08
CA PHE A 87 -1.76 -8.82 2.82
C PHE A 87 -1.88 -7.84 1.67
N VAL A 88 -0.89 -7.85 0.78
CA VAL A 88 -0.85 -6.99 -0.41
C VAL A 88 -0.76 -7.89 -1.63
N SER A 89 -1.61 -7.63 -2.62
CA SER A 89 -1.46 -8.21 -3.94
C SER A 89 -1.56 -7.13 -5.01
N VAL A 90 -0.90 -7.36 -6.14
CA VAL A 90 -1.19 -6.68 -7.38
C VAL A 90 -1.65 -7.74 -8.37
N ALA A 91 -2.90 -7.65 -8.81
CA ALA A 91 -3.41 -8.44 -9.92
C ALA A 91 -3.50 -7.53 -11.15
N GLU A 92 -2.66 -7.80 -12.15
CA GLU A 92 -2.51 -6.99 -13.37
C GLU A 92 -2.07 -5.52 -13.10
N GLN A 93 -3.05 -4.63 -12.93
CA GLN A 93 -2.90 -3.20 -12.67
C GLN A 93 -3.80 -2.74 -11.51
N VAL A 94 -4.25 -3.66 -10.66
CA VAL A 94 -5.02 -3.36 -9.44
C VAL A 94 -4.24 -3.85 -8.23
N LEU A 95 -3.86 -2.90 -7.37
CA LEU A 95 -3.38 -3.22 -6.02
C LEU A 95 -4.58 -3.47 -5.11
N ILE A 96 -4.48 -4.49 -4.26
CA ILE A 96 -5.41 -4.78 -3.15
C ILE A 96 -4.57 -4.86 -1.87
N MET A 97 -5.07 -4.24 -0.79
CA MET A 97 -4.48 -4.33 0.54
C MET A 97 -5.58 -4.67 1.56
N ILE A 98 -5.45 -5.82 2.23
CA ILE A 98 -6.40 -6.32 3.23
C ILE A 98 -5.65 -6.67 4.52
N GLY A 99 -6.12 -6.15 5.64
CA GLY A 99 -5.60 -6.43 6.97
C GLY A 99 -6.71 -6.38 8.01
N GLU A 100 -6.38 -5.84 9.17
CA GLU A 100 -7.28 -5.66 10.30
C GLU A 100 -8.37 -4.60 10.05
N GLY A 101 -9.58 -4.87 10.55
CA GLY A 101 -10.59 -3.84 10.75
C GLY A 101 -10.25 -2.95 11.95
N LYS A 102 -10.70 -1.71 11.95
CA LYS A 102 -10.52 -0.77 13.07
C LYS A 102 -9.05 -0.58 13.50
N HIS A 103 -8.17 -0.31 12.54
CA HIS A 103 -6.77 0.03 12.79
C HIS A 103 -6.59 1.46 13.30
N GLY A 104 -5.86 1.63 14.41
CA GLY A 104 -5.57 2.94 15.02
C GLY A 104 -4.60 3.81 14.25
N LEU A 105 -4.91 5.10 14.15
CA LEU A 105 -4.04 6.10 13.53
C LEU A 105 -3.60 7.17 14.53
N TRP A 106 -2.36 7.65 14.39
CA TRP A 106 -1.82 8.80 15.10
C TRP A 106 -2.06 10.09 14.29
N ARG A 107 -2.68 11.12 14.89
CA ARG A 107 -2.72 12.46 14.29
C ARG A 107 -1.31 13.05 14.30
N THR A 108 -0.89 13.64 13.19
CA THR A 108 0.31 14.45 13.09
C THR A 108 0.15 15.55 12.05
N GLN A 109 1.06 16.51 12.00
CA GLN A 109 1.04 17.59 11.03
C GLN A 109 2.47 17.97 10.61
N GLU A 110 2.72 17.98 9.30
CA GLU A 110 4.00 18.44 8.74
C GLU A 110 4.17 19.94 8.99
N ASN A 111 5.41 20.37 9.26
CA ASN A 111 5.74 21.74 9.61
C ASN A 111 6.22 22.60 8.43
N GLY A 112 6.13 22.06 7.20
CA GLY A 112 6.59 22.69 5.96
C GLY A 112 8.11 22.80 5.82
N PHE A 113 8.87 22.08 6.65
CA PHE A 113 10.30 21.88 6.49
C PHE A 113 10.62 20.52 5.87
N VAL A 114 11.80 20.46 5.28
CA VAL A 114 12.54 19.24 4.95
C VAL A 114 13.77 19.23 5.86
N ARG A 115 13.98 18.11 6.58
CA ARG A 115 15.23 17.90 7.31
C ARG A 115 16.29 17.37 6.35
N GLU A 116 17.46 17.99 6.39
CA GLU A 116 18.58 17.74 5.49
C GLU A 116 19.78 17.33 6.34
N TYR A 117 20.23 16.08 6.19
CA TYR A 117 21.29 15.47 7.01
C TYR A 117 22.66 15.67 6.37
N ARG A 118 23.68 15.97 7.19
CA ARG A 118 25.09 16.09 6.78
C ARG A 118 25.60 14.73 6.32
N LYS A 119 26.06 14.68 5.06
CA LYS A 119 26.70 13.51 4.45
C LYS A 119 27.98 13.15 5.18
N LYS A 120 28.28 11.86 5.30
CA LYS A 120 29.52 11.33 5.89
C LYS A 120 30.76 11.96 5.24
N GLY A 121 31.61 12.58 6.07
CA GLY A 121 32.87 13.20 5.63
C GLY A 121 32.71 14.58 4.97
N ALA A 122 31.50 15.11 4.85
CA ALA A 122 31.27 16.47 4.38
C ALA A 122 31.69 17.52 5.43
N ALA A 123 32.02 18.74 5.02
CA ALA A 123 32.48 19.78 5.94
C ALA A 123 31.32 20.34 6.78
N GLY A 124 30.18 20.58 6.14
CA GLY A 124 29.00 21.13 6.79
C GLY A 124 29.12 22.60 7.20
N LEU A 125 27.99 23.14 7.66
CA LEU A 125 27.85 24.53 8.09
C LEU A 125 28.25 24.72 9.56
N GLU A 126 28.66 25.95 9.90
CA GLU A 126 28.79 26.39 11.29
C GLU A 126 27.42 26.41 11.99
N LYS A 127 27.41 26.21 13.32
CA LYS A 127 26.22 26.26 14.17
C LYS A 127 25.22 27.39 13.85
N ASP A 128 25.74 28.61 13.67
CA ASP A 128 24.93 29.84 13.53
C ASP A 128 24.87 30.32 12.06
N ALA A 129 25.08 29.43 11.08
CA ALA A 129 25.02 29.77 9.66
C ALA A 129 23.60 30.17 9.23
N ASN A 130 23.47 31.37 8.62
CA ASN A 130 22.22 31.78 8.00
C ASN A 130 21.92 30.92 6.77
N LEU A 131 20.93 30.03 6.86
CA LEU A 131 20.58 29.09 5.79
C LEU A 131 20.07 29.78 4.51
N GLU A 132 19.54 31.01 4.63
CA GLU A 132 19.04 31.82 3.51
C GLU A 132 20.14 32.67 2.83
N ASP A 133 21.38 32.67 3.35
CA ASP A 133 22.50 33.41 2.76
C ASP A 133 23.04 32.68 1.52
N PRO A 134 23.04 33.29 0.31
CA PRO A 134 23.47 32.64 -0.92
C PRO A 134 24.87 32.02 -0.86
N LYS A 135 25.79 32.53 -0.02
CA LYS A 135 27.13 31.95 0.14
C LYS A 135 27.13 30.53 0.70
N ASN A 136 26.04 30.14 1.38
CA ASN A 136 25.88 28.82 1.98
C ASN A 136 25.21 27.81 1.03
N PHE A 137 24.61 28.26 -0.09
CA PHE A 137 23.80 27.39 -0.95
C PHE A 137 24.60 26.24 -1.58
N ASP A 138 25.84 26.49 -2.01
CA ASP A 138 26.71 25.43 -2.57
C ASP A 138 27.05 24.36 -1.52
N VAL A 139 27.33 24.79 -0.28
CA VAL A 139 27.54 23.86 0.85
C VAL A 139 26.25 23.09 1.15
N ILE A 140 25.10 23.76 1.19
CA ILE A 140 23.79 23.12 1.43
C ILE A 140 23.44 22.07 0.34
N LYS A 141 23.70 22.35 -0.94
CA LYS A 141 23.47 21.41 -2.04
C LYS A 141 24.47 20.24 -2.02
N LYS A 142 25.74 20.52 -1.74
CA LYS A 142 26.82 19.53 -1.77
C LYS A 142 26.84 18.63 -0.53
N ASP A 143 26.79 19.21 0.66
CA ASP A 143 27.12 18.54 1.91
C ASP A 143 25.90 17.93 2.64
N TYR A 144 24.67 18.30 2.25
CA TYR A 144 23.44 17.86 2.91
C TYR A 144 22.42 17.21 1.96
N ALA A 145 21.70 16.19 2.43
CA ALA A 145 20.57 15.55 1.73
C ALA A 145 19.49 15.05 2.71
N SER A 146 18.21 15.07 2.30
CA SER A 146 17.10 14.61 3.14
C SER A 146 17.04 13.09 3.35
N TYR A 147 17.73 12.34 2.49
CA TYR A 147 17.84 10.90 2.55
C TYR A 147 19.25 10.45 2.12
N LEU A 148 19.87 9.57 2.91
CA LEU A 148 21.25 9.12 2.77
C LEU A 148 21.31 7.59 2.66
N PRO A 149 20.77 6.96 1.60
CA PRO A 149 20.58 5.50 1.52
C PRO A 149 21.87 4.70 1.77
N ASP A 150 23.00 5.18 1.25
CA ASP A 150 24.32 4.54 1.38
C ASP A 150 24.85 4.55 2.83
N GLU A 151 24.32 5.42 3.69
CA GLU A 151 24.67 5.48 5.12
C GLU A 151 23.75 4.63 6.00
N SER A 152 22.65 4.09 5.47
CA SER A 152 21.69 3.26 6.23
C SER A 152 21.24 3.97 7.53
N TYR A 153 20.99 3.25 8.61
CA TYR A 153 20.64 3.83 9.91
C TYR A 153 21.62 4.91 10.40
N ALA A 154 22.91 4.86 10.02
CA ALA A 154 23.90 5.84 10.45
C ALA A 154 23.78 7.20 9.75
N GLY A 155 23.03 7.30 8.65
CA GLY A 155 22.69 8.58 8.02
C GLY A 155 21.69 9.39 8.85
N TYR A 156 20.90 8.72 9.71
CA TYR A 156 20.02 9.40 10.66
C TYR A 156 20.82 10.11 11.75
N LYS A 157 20.40 11.32 12.13
CA LYS A 157 20.96 12.11 13.23
C LYS A 157 19.84 12.48 14.20
N TYR A 158 20.00 12.15 15.47
CA TYR A 158 19.00 12.41 16.51
C TYR A 158 18.89 13.93 16.81
N PRO A 159 17.76 14.42 17.38
CA PRO A 159 17.52 15.86 17.52
C PRO A 159 18.53 16.60 18.40
N ASP A 160 19.10 15.93 19.41
CA ASP A 160 20.16 16.47 20.27
C ASP A 160 21.58 16.31 19.69
N GLU A 161 21.73 15.54 18.61
CA GLU A 161 22.96 15.46 17.82
C GLU A 161 23.05 16.57 16.77
N GLN A 162 22.27 17.66 16.90
CA GLN A 162 22.27 18.79 15.95
C GLN A 162 23.68 19.33 15.66
N LEU A 163 24.57 19.27 16.66
CA LEU A 163 25.98 19.57 16.51
C LEU A 163 26.82 18.29 16.61
N SER A 164 27.74 18.10 15.67
CA SER A 164 28.80 17.10 15.76
C SER A 164 29.91 17.56 16.72
N ALA A 165 30.82 16.65 17.07
CA ALA A 165 31.93 16.91 17.98
C ALA A 165 32.91 18.02 17.50
N ASP A 166 32.89 18.34 16.21
CA ASP A 166 33.63 19.45 15.57
C ASP A 166 32.87 20.80 15.59
N GLY A 167 31.68 20.85 16.20
CA GLY A 167 30.84 22.06 16.29
C GLY A 167 30.01 22.39 15.04
N ARG A 168 30.03 21.53 14.01
CA ARG A 168 29.27 21.71 12.76
C ARG A 168 27.84 21.22 12.89
N LEU A 169 26.96 21.71 12.02
CA LEU A 169 25.56 21.26 11.93
C LEU A 169 25.49 19.86 11.29
N ASN A 170 25.05 18.86 12.05
CA ASN A 170 24.80 17.49 11.58
C ASN A 170 23.50 17.37 10.76
N PHE A 171 22.55 18.28 10.98
CA PHE A 171 21.36 18.43 10.14
C PHE A 171 20.93 19.90 10.12
N ILE A 172 20.20 20.27 9.07
CA ILE A 172 19.56 21.57 8.92
C ILE A 172 18.10 21.36 8.50
N ASP A 173 17.20 22.26 8.92
CA ASP A 173 15.79 22.22 8.53
C ASP A 173 15.51 23.38 7.57
N LEU A 174 15.16 23.07 6.32
CA LEU A 174 14.93 24.04 5.25
C LEU A 174 13.43 24.12 4.91
N PRO A 175 12.83 25.33 4.77
CA PRO A 175 11.45 25.43 4.31
C PRO A 175 11.35 24.97 2.85
N ILE A 176 10.20 24.41 2.44
CA ILE A 176 9.98 23.97 1.05
C ILE A 176 10.14 25.10 0.00
N SER A 177 10.10 26.35 0.44
CA SER A 177 10.36 27.56 -0.36
C SER A 177 11.85 27.91 -0.52
N HIS A 178 12.76 27.21 0.16
CA HIS A 178 14.20 27.51 0.17
C HIS A 178 14.81 27.35 -1.23
N ALA A 179 15.82 28.18 -1.54
CA ALA A 179 16.46 28.22 -2.86
C ALA A 179 17.09 26.88 -3.30
N LYS A 180 17.40 25.96 -2.37
CA LYS A 180 17.81 24.59 -2.67
C LYS A 180 16.82 23.87 -3.59
N TYR A 181 15.52 24.11 -3.41
CA TYR A 181 14.44 23.43 -4.13
C TYR A 181 14.06 24.11 -5.45
N GLU A 182 14.80 25.13 -5.90
CA GLU A 182 14.70 25.69 -7.26
C GLU A 182 13.25 26.05 -7.67
N ALA A 183 12.51 26.65 -6.73
CA ALA A 183 11.11 27.05 -6.87
C ALA A 183 10.09 25.91 -7.14
N LYS A 184 10.49 24.63 -7.01
CA LYS A 184 9.64 23.42 -7.16
C LYS A 184 8.31 23.47 -6.39
N TYR A 185 8.29 24.17 -5.25
CA TYR A 185 7.12 24.31 -4.36
C TYR A 185 6.64 25.77 -4.25
N ALA A 186 6.96 26.64 -5.22
CA ALA A 186 6.54 28.04 -5.21
C ALA A 186 5.01 28.17 -5.14
N ASP A 187 4.29 27.42 -5.98
CA ASP A 187 2.82 27.42 -6.08
C ASP A 187 2.17 26.37 -5.15
N HIS A 188 2.86 25.94 -4.10
CA HIS A 188 2.29 25.03 -3.10
C HIS A 188 1.28 25.77 -2.19
N GLU A 189 0.14 25.14 -1.92
CA GLU A 189 -0.86 25.65 -0.98
C GLU A 189 -0.32 25.53 0.47
N PRO A 190 -0.76 26.36 1.43
CA PRO A 190 -0.34 26.20 2.81
C PRO A 190 -0.58 24.77 3.34
N ILE A 191 0.43 24.18 3.97
CA ILE A 191 0.31 22.88 4.63
C ILE A 191 -0.42 23.10 5.96
N ASP A 192 -1.76 23.05 5.88
CA ASP A 192 -2.67 23.39 6.97
C ASP A 192 -3.52 22.20 7.43
N LEU A 193 -3.49 21.05 6.74
CA LEU A 193 -4.19 19.84 7.17
C LEU A 193 -3.26 18.90 7.94
N ALA A 194 -3.73 18.45 9.09
CA ALA A 194 -3.15 17.30 9.78
C ALA A 194 -3.47 16.00 9.02
N ASN A 195 -2.53 15.05 9.06
CA ASN A 195 -2.72 13.70 8.57
C ASN A 195 -2.75 12.69 9.74
N TYR A 196 -3.37 11.54 9.49
CA TYR A 196 -3.54 10.45 10.44
C TYR A 196 -2.81 9.24 9.91
N TYR A 197 -1.79 8.74 10.61
CA TYR A 197 -0.90 7.73 10.06
C TYR A 197 -0.60 6.58 11.01
N CYS A 198 -0.11 5.46 10.45
CA CYS A 198 0.51 4.38 11.23
C CYS A 198 1.49 3.57 10.36
N THR A 199 2.48 2.95 11.00
CA THR A 199 3.54 2.15 10.35
C THR A 199 3.04 0.75 9.97
N MET A 200 3.05 0.45 8.67
CA MET A 200 2.53 -0.81 8.11
C MET A 200 3.58 -1.93 8.00
N SER A 201 4.86 -1.56 7.84
CA SER A 201 5.95 -2.49 7.54
C SER A 201 7.13 -2.37 8.50
N GLU A 202 8.00 -3.38 8.47
CA GLU A 202 9.40 -3.28 8.87
C GLU A 202 10.24 -2.49 7.84
N ALA A 203 11.50 -2.21 8.16
CA ALA A 203 12.45 -1.55 7.27
C ALA A 203 12.63 -2.33 5.95
N ASP A 204 12.73 -1.61 4.84
CA ASP A 204 12.88 -2.17 3.48
C ASP A 204 11.73 -3.10 3.03
N TYR A 205 10.65 -3.22 3.84
CA TYR A 205 9.41 -3.95 3.56
C TYR A 205 9.60 -5.29 2.80
N PRO A 206 10.50 -6.18 3.26
CA PRO A 206 11.03 -7.29 2.46
C PRO A 206 9.92 -8.18 1.89
N TYR A 207 8.90 -8.49 2.69
CA TYR A 207 7.81 -9.41 2.35
C TYR A 207 6.75 -8.84 1.40
N ALA A 208 6.81 -7.54 1.07
CA ALA A 208 5.95 -6.89 0.09
C ALA A 208 6.75 -6.24 -1.06
N PHE A 209 8.09 -6.39 -1.06
CA PHE A 209 9.02 -5.61 -1.89
C PHE A 209 8.65 -5.60 -3.38
N GLN A 210 8.39 -6.76 -4.00
CA GLN A 210 8.01 -6.80 -5.42
C GLN A 210 6.66 -6.15 -5.72
N ALA A 211 5.61 -6.50 -4.96
CA ALA A 211 4.26 -5.95 -5.15
C ALA A 211 4.24 -4.42 -4.98
N VAL A 212 4.93 -3.91 -3.95
CA VAL A 212 5.01 -2.49 -3.62
C VAL A 212 5.87 -1.72 -4.64
N ASN A 213 7.05 -2.25 -5.02
CA ASN A 213 7.88 -1.60 -6.05
C ASN A 213 7.18 -1.58 -7.41
N PHE A 214 6.49 -2.66 -7.79
CA PHE A 214 5.69 -2.65 -9.00
C PHE A 214 4.62 -1.56 -8.92
N ALA A 215 3.83 -1.52 -7.85
CA ALA A 215 2.75 -0.54 -7.67
C ALA A 215 3.26 0.91 -7.72
N PHE A 216 4.35 1.24 -7.03
CA PHE A 216 4.93 2.59 -7.07
C PHE A 216 5.62 2.96 -8.40
N SER A 217 5.85 1.99 -9.29
CA SER A 217 6.42 2.24 -10.62
C SER A 217 5.36 2.51 -11.70
N GLN A 218 4.06 2.38 -11.38
CA GLN A 218 2.99 2.58 -12.36
C GLN A 218 2.51 4.06 -12.41
N PRO A 219 1.88 4.52 -13.52
CA PRO A 219 1.48 5.92 -13.69
C PRO A 219 0.49 6.49 -12.66
N GLY A 220 -0.29 5.64 -11.99
CA GLY A 220 -1.19 6.03 -10.90
C GLY A 220 -0.48 6.30 -9.56
N ALA A 221 0.82 5.99 -9.45
CA ALA A 221 1.62 6.34 -8.30
C ALA A 221 2.11 7.80 -8.37
N ASN A 222 2.44 8.35 -7.21
CA ASN A 222 2.86 9.73 -6.97
C ASN A 222 1.83 10.80 -7.38
N VAL A 223 0.56 10.40 -7.55
CA VAL A 223 -0.60 11.28 -7.75
C VAL A 223 -1.23 11.59 -6.40
N VAL A 224 -0.95 12.78 -5.88
CA VAL A 224 -1.49 13.29 -4.60
C VAL A 224 -2.74 14.13 -4.87
N GLY A 225 -3.83 13.87 -4.16
CA GLY A 225 -5.07 14.63 -4.22
C GLY A 225 -5.04 15.92 -3.40
N PRO A 226 -6.06 16.80 -3.52
CA PRO A 226 -6.04 18.13 -2.91
C PRO A 226 -5.80 18.12 -1.39
N LEU A 227 -6.45 17.21 -0.66
CA LEU A 227 -6.31 17.09 0.79
C LEU A 227 -4.90 16.59 1.15
N GLY A 228 -4.39 15.60 0.39
CA GLY A 228 -3.00 15.13 0.52
C GLY A 228 -1.95 16.22 0.28
N ARG A 229 -2.18 17.14 -0.67
CA ARG A 229 -1.27 18.27 -0.93
C ARG A 229 -1.27 19.27 0.23
N ARG A 230 -2.44 19.61 0.77
CA ARG A 230 -2.59 20.44 1.99
C ARG A 230 -2.09 19.75 3.27
N ALA A 231 -1.86 18.44 3.24
CA ALA A 231 -1.14 17.70 4.28
C ALA A 231 0.37 17.50 4.00
N GLY A 232 0.89 18.07 2.91
CA GLY A 232 2.31 18.01 2.54
C GLY A 232 2.79 16.70 1.92
N LEU A 233 1.88 15.81 1.49
CA LEU A 233 2.24 14.48 0.97
C LEU A 233 2.93 14.53 -0.42
N ASP A 234 2.88 15.65 -1.13
CA ASP A 234 3.59 15.88 -2.40
C ASP A 234 5.02 16.43 -2.24
N ILE A 235 5.49 16.67 -1.01
CA ILE A 235 6.87 17.08 -0.72
C ILE A 235 7.80 15.86 -0.80
N LYS A 236 8.40 15.64 -1.98
CA LYS A 236 9.16 14.43 -2.34
C LYS A 236 10.38 14.15 -1.46
N GLU A 237 10.95 15.18 -0.85
CA GLU A 237 12.09 15.06 0.06
C GLU A 237 11.68 14.46 1.42
N ASN A 238 10.40 14.59 1.79
CA ASN A 238 9.80 13.98 2.98
C ASN A 238 9.08 12.65 2.63
N TYR A 239 8.44 12.55 1.46
CA TYR A 239 7.71 11.36 1.01
C TYR A 239 8.29 10.86 -0.32
N THR A 240 9.10 9.79 -0.27
CA THR A 240 9.84 9.31 -1.45
C THR A 240 8.93 8.71 -2.51
N ARG A 241 7.83 8.05 -2.09
CA ARG A 241 6.79 7.49 -2.97
C ARG A 241 5.42 7.57 -2.32
N VAL A 242 4.38 7.84 -3.10
CA VAL A 242 2.98 7.91 -2.62
C VAL A 242 2.08 7.11 -3.55
N LEU A 243 1.12 6.38 -3.00
CA LEU A 243 0.07 5.70 -3.77
C LEU A 243 -1.28 6.03 -3.14
N ARG A 244 -2.14 6.70 -3.90
CA ARG A 244 -3.52 6.98 -3.48
C ARG A 244 -4.33 5.69 -3.44
N LEU A 245 -5.09 5.49 -2.38
CA LEU A 245 -5.94 4.33 -2.13
C LEU A 245 -7.42 4.72 -2.18
N LYS A 246 -8.26 3.75 -2.52
CA LYS A 246 -9.72 3.80 -2.36
C LYS A 246 -10.13 2.72 -1.34
N GLN A 247 -11.00 3.06 -0.38
CA GLN A 247 -11.61 2.05 0.49
C GLN A 247 -12.58 1.17 -0.30
N PHE A 248 -12.72 -0.09 0.10
CA PHE A 248 -13.83 -0.93 -0.37
C PHE A 248 -15.19 -0.37 0.10
N PRO A 249 -16.31 -0.61 -0.62
CA PRO A 249 -17.61 0.01 -0.31
C PRO A 249 -18.18 -0.27 1.09
N ASP A 250 -17.76 -1.35 1.74
CA ASP A 250 -18.16 -1.75 3.09
C ASP A 250 -17.20 -1.25 4.19
N ALA A 251 -15.97 -0.85 3.84
CA ALA A 251 -14.97 -0.33 4.78
C ALA A 251 -15.29 1.10 5.25
N ARG A 252 -14.86 1.46 6.47
CA ARG A 252 -15.17 2.75 7.11
C ARG A 252 -13.94 3.39 7.76
N THR A 253 -14.12 4.66 8.12
CA THR A 253 -13.38 5.33 9.18
C THR A 253 -14.29 5.42 10.41
N TRP A 254 -13.70 5.28 11.59
CA TRP A 254 -14.37 5.35 12.88
C TRP A 254 -13.72 6.45 13.73
N VAL A 255 -14.51 7.14 14.54
CA VAL A 255 -14.05 8.09 15.57
C VAL A 255 -14.55 7.62 16.93
N ASN A 256 -13.80 7.87 18.01
CA ASN A 256 -14.30 7.62 19.36
C ASN A 256 -15.38 8.66 19.71
N GLY A 257 -16.64 8.24 19.80
CA GLY A 257 -17.81 9.12 19.68
C GLY A 257 -18.44 9.60 20.98
N VAL A 258 -18.11 9.02 22.15
CA VAL A 258 -18.75 9.34 23.43
C VAL A 258 -17.75 9.55 24.56
N ASN A 259 -17.50 10.82 24.86
CA ASN A 259 -17.36 11.43 26.20
C ASN A 259 -16.47 12.68 26.12
N VAL A 260 -17.09 13.84 25.93
CA VAL A 260 -16.45 15.13 26.23
C VAL A 260 -17.45 15.92 27.06
N GLY A 261 -17.26 15.89 28.38
CA GLY A 261 -18.15 16.59 29.33
C GLY A 261 -18.65 15.78 30.52
N GLN A 262 -18.13 14.57 30.81
CA GLN A 262 -18.39 13.89 32.08
C GLN A 262 -17.16 13.94 32.98
N PRO A 263 -17.14 14.80 34.04
CA PRO A 263 -16.02 14.90 34.95
C PRO A 263 -15.56 13.53 35.49
N GLY A 264 -14.38 13.11 35.07
CA GLY A 264 -13.73 11.86 35.51
C GLY A 264 -14.00 10.59 34.70
N ARG A 265 -14.56 10.64 33.47
CA ARG A 265 -14.84 9.42 32.67
C ARG A 265 -14.30 9.40 31.22
N ASP A 266 -13.71 10.49 30.75
CA ASP A 266 -13.63 10.80 29.32
C ASP A 266 -12.57 10.03 28.48
N SER A 267 -11.55 9.40 29.08
CA SER A 267 -10.44 8.75 28.32
C SER A 267 -10.38 7.21 28.37
N LEU A 268 -11.34 6.55 29.04
CA LEU A 268 -11.36 5.09 29.24
C LEU A 268 -12.62 4.39 28.69
N HIS A 269 -13.55 5.15 28.13
CA HIS A 269 -14.75 4.61 27.48
C HIS A 269 -14.58 4.69 25.96
N VAL A 270 -15.02 3.63 25.28
CA VAL A 270 -14.79 3.42 23.85
C VAL A 270 -16.12 3.22 23.15
N ASP A 271 -16.51 4.16 22.28
CA ASP A 271 -17.70 4.05 21.43
C ASP A 271 -17.35 4.42 19.98
N TRP A 272 -17.02 3.43 19.16
CA TRP A 272 -16.58 3.65 17.78
C TRP A 272 -17.76 3.99 16.86
N LYS A 273 -17.91 5.27 16.52
CA LYS A 273 -18.93 5.77 15.60
C LYS A 273 -18.36 5.93 14.18
N ALA A 274 -19.15 5.54 13.18
CA ALA A 274 -18.73 5.62 11.78
C ALA A 274 -18.80 7.07 11.28
N VAL A 275 -17.73 7.53 10.62
CA VAL A 275 -17.66 8.85 9.98
C VAL A 275 -18.59 8.89 8.76
N ASP A 276 -19.25 10.02 8.57
CA ASP A 276 -20.07 10.31 7.40
C ASP A 276 -19.24 10.95 6.27
N TYR A 277 -18.99 10.20 5.20
CA TYR A 277 -18.27 10.68 4.01
C TYR A 277 -19.11 11.57 3.07
N ASP A 278 -20.44 11.56 3.18
CA ASP A 278 -21.25 12.52 2.41
C ASP A 278 -21.01 13.94 2.95
N ARG A 279 -20.65 14.07 4.24
CA ARG A 279 -20.34 15.32 4.95
C ARG A 279 -18.84 15.55 5.26
N THR A 280 -17.97 14.57 4.97
CA THR A 280 -16.52 14.62 5.26
C THR A 280 -15.74 14.14 4.05
N ASP A 281 -14.93 15.01 3.45
CA ASP A 281 -14.01 14.60 2.41
C ASP A 281 -12.81 13.87 3.05
N ALA A 282 -12.39 12.77 2.41
CA ALA A 282 -11.36 11.88 2.92
C ALA A 282 -10.45 11.38 1.80
N GLU A 283 -9.14 11.36 2.04
CA GLU A 283 -8.16 10.78 1.14
C GLU A 283 -7.25 9.80 1.89
N PHE A 284 -6.99 8.64 1.28
CA PHE A 284 -6.20 7.56 1.85
C PHE A 284 -4.99 7.26 0.98
N TYR A 285 -3.87 6.93 1.61
CA TYR A 285 -2.59 6.73 0.95
C TYR A 285 -1.79 5.59 1.58
N LEU A 286 -1.07 4.85 0.75
CA LEU A 286 0.14 4.12 1.16
C LEU A 286 1.32 5.01 0.78
N VAL A 287 2.17 5.37 1.73
CA VAL A 287 3.35 6.21 1.49
C VAL A 287 4.62 5.49 1.89
N GLU A 288 5.67 5.64 1.08
CA GLU A 288 7.04 5.37 1.49
C GLU A 288 7.64 6.66 2.06
N ARG A 289 8.25 6.54 3.24
CA ARG A 289 8.97 7.64 3.89
C ARG A 289 10.21 7.12 4.60
N PRO A 290 11.36 7.81 4.50
CA PRO A 290 12.51 7.53 5.34
C PRO A 290 12.17 7.65 6.84
N PHE A 291 12.41 6.59 7.59
CA PHE A 291 12.28 6.52 9.05
C PHE A 291 13.54 5.85 9.58
N PHE A 292 14.27 6.53 10.48
CA PHE A 292 15.66 6.22 10.81
C PHE A 292 16.57 6.06 9.58
N ASN A 293 16.36 6.90 8.56
CA ASN A 293 17.08 6.86 7.27
C ASN A 293 17.00 5.49 6.56
N LYS A 294 15.91 4.74 6.79
CA LYS A 294 15.51 3.53 6.08
C LYS A 294 14.11 3.70 5.48
N PRO A 295 13.77 3.10 4.34
CA PRO A 295 12.44 3.21 3.77
C PRO A 295 11.46 2.33 4.57
N TYR A 296 10.36 2.93 5.00
CA TYR A 296 9.23 2.27 5.67
C TYR A 296 7.92 2.63 4.97
N LEU A 297 6.93 1.75 5.05
CA LEU A 297 5.59 1.99 4.52
C LEU A 297 4.64 2.40 5.64
N PHE A 298 3.85 3.43 5.36
CA PHE A 298 2.84 3.96 6.28
C PHE A 298 1.51 4.05 5.55
N VAL A 299 0.43 3.72 6.26
CA VAL A 299 -0.92 4.14 5.83
C VAL A 299 -1.14 5.55 6.35
N VAL A 300 -1.69 6.42 5.50
CA VAL A 300 -2.00 7.81 5.84
C VAL A 300 -3.43 8.12 5.39
N ALA A 301 -4.19 8.77 6.25
CA ALA A 301 -5.51 9.31 5.96
C ALA A 301 -5.55 10.82 6.23
N VAL A 302 -6.19 11.58 5.36
CA VAL A 302 -6.42 13.02 5.52
C VAL A 302 -7.92 13.27 5.44
N TYR A 303 -8.44 14.13 6.32
CA TYR A 303 -9.87 14.39 6.45
C TYR A 303 -10.16 15.89 6.51
N GLU A 304 -11.23 16.32 5.87
CA GLU A 304 -11.79 17.66 6.01
C GLU A 304 -13.33 17.61 5.98
N PRO A 305 -14.02 18.03 7.06
CA PRO A 305 -15.47 18.20 7.03
C PRO A 305 -15.86 19.30 6.04
N LYS A 306 -16.88 19.06 5.21
CA LYS A 306 -17.39 20.02 4.21
C LYS A 306 -17.93 21.33 4.81
N SER A 307 -18.08 21.38 6.13
CA SER A 307 -18.41 22.57 6.90
C SER A 307 -17.20 23.46 7.25
N GLY A 308 -15.96 23.06 6.91
CA GLY A 308 -14.73 23.77 7.24
C GLY A 308 -14.34 23.77 8.73
N ASN A 309 -15.12 23.09 9.58
CA ASN A 309 -15.03 23.25 11.02
C ASN A 309 -13.97 22.34 11.67
N GLY A 310 -12.72 22.81 11.68
CA GLY A 310 -11.77 22.49 12.75
C GLY A 310 -10.67 21.47 12.46
N PHE A 311 -10.34 21.19 11.20
CA PHE A 311 -9.16 20.39 10.83
C PHE A 311 -8.01 21.27 10.33
N ALA A 312 -8.32 22.25 9.48
CA ALA A 312 -7.37 23.22 8.94
C ALA A 312 -6.80 24.14 10.04
N TYR A 313 -5.46 24.19 10.14
CA TYR A 313 -4.70 25.07 11.01
C TYR A 313 -3.26 25.20 10.55
N LEU A 314 -2.68 26.39 10.65
CA LEU A 314 -1.28 26.66 10.34
C LEU A 314 -0.61 27.34 11.55
N ARG A 315 0.52 26.78 12.02
CA ARG A 315 1.25 27.34 13.16
C ARG A 315 1.85 28.71 12.78
N PRO A 316 1.55 29.80 13.52
CA PRO A 316 2.08 31.14 13.22
C PRO A 316 3.53 31.33 13.67
N ASN A 317 4.42 30.39 13.33
CA ASN A 317 5.80 30.36 13.80
C ASN A 317 6.75 29.63 12.82
N GLY A 318 8.06 29.86 12.95
CA GLY A 318 9.10 29.20 12.16
C GLY A 318 9.38 29.85 10.80
N ALA A 319 10.43 29.38 10.13
CA ALA A 319 10.81 29.87 8.80
C ALA A 319 9.75 29.55 7.72
N TYR A 320 9.04 28.42 7.81
CA TYR A 320 7.94 28.08 6.88
C TYR A 320 6.79 29.10 6.93
N PHE A 321 6.27 29.42 8.12
CA PHE A 321 5.23 30.44 8.26
C PHE A 321 5.68 31.80 7.71
N ARG A 322 6.94 32.19 7.98
CA ARG A 322 7.51 33.43 7.43
C ARG A 322 7.61 33.40 5.90
N SER A 323 7.94 32.27 5.30
CA SER A 323 8.12 32.15 3.84
C SER A 323 6.81 32.02 3.06
N LEU A 324 5.69 31.71 3.71
CA LEU A 324 4.37 31.78 3.10
C LEU A 324 3.95 33.22 2.76
N GLY A 325 4.39 34.20 3.57
CA GLY A 325 4.08 35.62 3.38
C GLY A 325 2.57 35.86 3.28
N ASP A 326 2.13 36.45 2.17
CA ASP A 326 0.72 36.73 1.91
C ASP A 326 -0.16 35.47 1.82
N ARG A 327 0.39 34.29 1.51
CA ARG A 327 -0.36 33.01 1.50
C ARG A 327 -0.81 32.56 2.88
N ALA A 328 -0.23 33.11 3.96
CA ALA A 328 -0.70 32.85 5.32
C ALA A 328 -1.96 33.66 5.70
N LYS A 329 -2.35 34.67 4.91
CA LYS A 329 -3.54 35.51 5.17
C LYS A 329 -4.82 34.68 5.02
N GLY A 330 -5.66 34.68 6.05
CA GLY A 330 -6.93 33.96 6.07
C GLY A 330 -6.85 32.50 6.52
N VAL A 331 -5.66 31.92 6.63
CA VAL A 331 -5.48 30.58 7.21
C VAL A 331 -5.67 30.65 8.73
N ARG A 332 -6.32 29.65 9.32
CA ARG A 332 -6.57 29.57 10.77
C ARG A 332 -5.25 29.37 11.53
N THR A 333 -4.93 30.26 12.47
CA THR A 333 -3.69 30.20 13.29
C THR A 333 -3.91 29.83 14.76
N THR A 334 -5.07 29.24 15.09
CA THR A 334 -5.39 28.69 16.43
C THR A 334 -5.65 27.19 16.35
N ALA A 335 -4.83 26.37 17.02
CA ALA A 335 -4.91 24.92 16.92
C ALA A 335 -6.26 24.37 17.42
N PRO A 336 -6.89 23.41 16.71
CA PRO A 336 -8.07 22.71 17.21
C PRO A 336 -7.66 21.67 18.27
N ALA A 337 -8.16 21.80 19.51
CA ALA A 337 -7.78 20.91 20.62
C ALA A 337 -8.16 19.43 20.37
N ALA A 338 -9.31 19.19 19.74
CA ALA A 338 -9.63 17.93 19.08
C ALA A 338 -10.59 18.24 17.92
N PRO A 339 -10.34 17.73 16.71
CA PRO A 339 -11.23 17.94 15.57
C PRO A 339 -12.51 17.11 15.68
N THR A 340 -13.57 17.56 15.01
CA THR A 340 -14.92 17.00 15.15
C THR A 340 -15.43 16.44 13.81
N PHE A 341 -15.82 15.17 13.80
CA PHE A 341 -16.31 14.45 12.64
C PHE A 341 -17.84 14.41 12.59
N PRO A 342 -18.46 14.72 11.43
CA PRO A 342 -19.82 14.27 11.09
C PRO A 342 -19.98 12.75 11.24
N LEU A 343 -21.05 12.29 11.90
CA LEU A 343 -21.33 10.87 12.10
C LEU A 343 -22.46 10.36 11.21
N LYS A 344 -22.36 9.09 10.78
CA LYS A 344 -23.30 8.44 9.86
C LYS A 344 -24.69 8.18 10.47
N ASP A 345 -24.78 8.03 11.78
CA ASP A 345 -26.03 7.96 12.56
C ASP A 345 -26.60 9.34 12.92
N GLY A 346 -25.98 10.42 12.44
CA GLY A 346 -26.34 11.80 12.73
C GLY A 346 -25.53 12.41 13.87
N GLY A 347 -25.54 13.75 13.96
CA GLY A 347 -24.74 14.47 14.94
C GLY A 347 -23.25 14.55 14.58
N THR A 348 -22.40 14.55 15.61
CA THR A 348 -20.95 14.79 15.52
C THR A 348 -20.19 14.10 16.66
N GLY A 349 -19.02 13.50 16.35
CA GLY A 349 -18.10 12.92 17.34
C GLY A 349 -16.77 13.66 17.37
N GLN A 350 -16.22 13.91 18.56
CA GLN A 350 -14.93 14.57 18.76
C GLN A 350 -13.81 13.54 18.79
N ALA A 351 -12.69 13.78 18.11
CA ALA A 351 -11.59 12.82 18.04
C ALA A 351 -10.81 12.72 19.37
N VAL A 352 -11.30 11.88 20.29
CA VAL A 352 -10.69 11.61 21.60
C VAL A 352 -9.86 10.32 21.55
N GLY A 353 -8.54 10.47 21.69
CA GLY A 353 -7.61 9.35 21.72
C GLY A 353 -7.56 8.60 23.04
N LEU A 354 -7.05 7.37 22.99
CA LEU A 354 -6.91 6.46 24.12
C LEU A 354 -5.46 6.40 24.61
N PRO A 355 -5.21 6.22 25.93
CA PRO A 355 -3.87 6.08 26.50
C PRO A 355 -3.27 4.67 26.30
N ILE A 356 -3.48 4.05 25.12
CA ILE A 356 -3.07 2.68 24.78
C ILE A 356 -2.33 2.66 23.45
N TYR A 357 -1.42 1.71 23.22
CA TYR A 357 -0.54 1.67 22.04
C TYR A 357 -1.24 1.43 20.68
N GLY A 358 -2.57 1.35 20.65
CA GLY A 358 -3.38 0.84 19.55
C GLY A 358 -4.34 -0.24 20.03
N VAL A 359 -5.60 -0.22 19.59
CA VAL A 359 -6.63 -1.22 19.98
C VAL A 359 -6.25 -2.67 19.67
N HIS A 360 -5.29 -2.90 18.76
CA HIS A 360 -4.77 -4.22 18.38
C HIS A 360 -3.46 -4.61 19.09
N HIS A 361 -3.00 -3.85 20.09
CA HIS A 361 -1.71 -4.05 20.75
C HIS A 361 -1.81 -4.15 22.29
N PRO A 362 -2.57 -5.13 22.84
CA PRO A 362 -2.88 -5.20 24.28
C PRO A 362 -1.68 -5.54 25.18
N ASP A 363 -0.71 -6.32 24.70
CA ASP A 363 0.54 -6.63 25.43
C ASP A 363 1.76 -6.16 24.62
N ARG A 364 2.01 -4.85 24.65
CA ARG A 364 3.21 -4.26 24.07
C ARG A 364 4.45 -4.46 24.94
N ALA A 365 4.27 -4.71 26.24
CA ALA A 365 5.36 -4.87 27.20
C ALA A 365 6.22 -6.12 26.91
N ALA A 366 5.60 -7.20 26.40
CA ALA A 366 6.29 -8.43 26.01
C ALA A 366 7.46 -8.24 25.02
N TYR A 367 7.49 -7.15 24.24
CA TYR A 367 8.57 -6.85 23.28
C TYR A 367 9.78 -6.14 23.91
N SER A 368 9.81 -5.96 25.24
CA SER A 368 10.81 -5.14 25.96
C SER A 368 10.89 -3.67 25.49
N SER A 369 9.86 -3.19 24.78
CA SER A 369 9.73 -1.82 24.28
C SER A 369 8.49 -1.15 24.91
N GLY A 370 8.62 -0.62 26.12
CA GLY A 370 7.49 -0.10 26.90
C GLY A 370 7.28 1.41 26.76
N GLY A 371 6.04 1.84 26.56
CA GLY A 371 5.64 3.24 26.43
C GLY A 371 4.25 3.35 25.78
N ALA A 372 3.44 4.31 26.23
CA ALA A 372 2.14 4.59 25.61
C ALA A 372 2.33 5.31 24.25
N CYS A 373 1.22 5.78 23.67
CA CYS A 373 1.21 6.76 22.58
C CYS A 373 2.25 7.86 22.82
N PRO A 374 2.97 8.32 21.79
CA PRO A 374 3.79 9.52 21.91
C PRO A 374 2.97 10.70 22.47
N LEU A 375 3.53 11.40 23.45
CA LEU A 375 2.80 12.39 24.26
C LEU A 375 2.77 13.80 23.65
N LYS A 376 3.51 14.00 22.57
CA LYS A 376 3.61 15.24 21.78
C LYS A 376 4.02 14.92 20.35
N GLY A 377 3.83 15.85 19.43
CA GLY A 377 4.43 15.76 18.09
C GLY A 377 5.97 15.81 18.07
N GLY A 378 6.56 15.57 16.90
CA GLY A 378 8.01 15.55 16.67
C GLY A 378 8.62 14.15 16.52
N ASP A 379 9.94 14.04 16.62
CA ASP A 379 10.72 12.83 16.33
C ASP A 379 10.47 11.66 17.34
N TRP A 380 10.29 10.45 16.80
CA TRP A 380 10.22 9.18 17.55
C TRP A 380 11.58 8.73 18.12
N GLY A 381 12.68 9.28 17.62
CA GLY A 381 14.03 8.98 18.08
C GLY A 381 14.19 9.07 19.60
N ARG A 382 14.76 8.02 20.20
CA ARG A 382 14.97 7.83 21.66
C ARG A 382 13.74 7.48 22.50
N TYR A 383 12.65 7.02 21.89
CA TYR A 383 11.75 6.08 22.55
C TYR A 383 12.57 4.92 23.19
N PRO A 384 12.33 4.50 24.45
CA PRO A 384 11.15 4.75 25.28
C PRO A 384 11.25 5.92 26.29
N ASP A 385 12.04 6.98 26.05
CA ASP A 385 11.96 8.17 26.90
C ASP A 385 10.50 8.70 26.93
N PRO A 386 9.90 8.97 28.12
CA PRO A 386 8.52 9.46 28.22
C PRO A 386 8.29 10.83 27.54
N ARG A 387 9.31 11.44 26.94
CA ARG A 387 9.24 12.67 26.13
C ARG A 387 9.21 12.40 24.61
N ALA A 388 9.07 11.14 24.15
CA ALA A 388 9.10 10.75 22.74
C ALA A 388 8.01 11.43 21.87
N GLY A 389 8.36 11.75 20.62
CA GLY A 389 7.52 12.46 19.64
C GLY A 389 6.67 11.55 18.74
N SER A 390 5.60 12.12 18.17
CA SER A 390 4.55 11.40 17.43
C SER A 390 4.82 11.13 15.95
N GLY A 391 6.08 11.11 15.51
CA GLY A 391 6.45 10.72 14.16
C GLY A 391 7.84 11.16 13.74
N TRP A 392 7.91 12.18 12.89
CA TRP A 392 9.14 12.57 12.19
C TRP A 392 9.63 13.96 12.63
N PRO A 393 10.93 14.28 12.44
CA PRO A 393 11.48 15.57 12.85
C PRO A 393 10.89 16.80 12.13
N THR A 394 10.26 16.62 10.97
CA THR A 394 9.56 17.67 10.21
C THR A 394 8.10 17.83 10.64
N GLN A 395 7.74 17.46 11.87
CA GLN A 395 6.38 17.57 12.38
C GLN A 395 6.31 18.49 13.59
N TYR A 396 5.20 19.21 13.75
CA TYR A 396 5.06 20.15 14.86
C TYR A 396 4.86 19.42 16.19
N GLU A 397 5.61 19.83 17.22
CA GLU A 397 5.25 19.51 18.61
C GLU A 397 3.93 20.20 18.98
N GLU A 398 2.84 19.43 18.93
CA GLU A 398 1.48 19.85 19.29
C GLU A 398 0.81 18.84 20.22
N VAL A 399 -0.25 19.30 20.90
CA VAL A 399 -1.16 18.45 21.66
C VAL A 399 -2.03 17.68 20.66
N THR A 400 -1.54 16.52 20.24
CA THR A 400 -2.28 15.56 19.45
C THR A 400 -3.25 14.79 20.35
N PRO A 401 -4.47 14.45 19.90
CA PRO A 401 -5.21 13.38 20.56
C PRO A 401 -4.35 12.11 20.50
N LEU A 402 -4.41 11.30 21.56
CA LEU A 402 -3.65 10.06 21.69
C LEU A 402 -4.03 9.06 20.56
N CYS A 403 -3.34 7.92 20.47
CA CYS A 403 -3.65 6.87 19.50
C CYS A 403 -5.14 6.47 19.53
N ASP A 404 -5.59 5.84 18.45
CA ASP A 404 -6.94 5.33 18.27
C ASP A 404 -8.06 6.39 18.19
N ALA A 405 -7.77 7.70 18.31
CA ALA A 405 -8.80 8.74 18.18
C ALA A 405 -9.61 8.66 16.87
N VAL A 406 -8.94 8.17 15.82
CA VAL A 406 -9.51 7.81 14.52
C VAL A 406 -9.01 6.41 14.16
N LEU A 407 -9.92 5.52 13.75
CA LEU A 407 -9.60 4.19 13.24
C LEU A 407 -9.98 4.05 11.76
N ILE A 408 -9.27 3.22 11.01
CA ILE A 408 -9.61 2.86 9.62
C ILE A 408 -9.72 1.34 9.46
N ASP A 409 -10.63 0.87 8.61
CA ASP A 409 -10.59 -0.53 8.19
C ASP A 409 -9.53 -0.70 7.08
N ILE A 410 -8.54 -1.57 7.29
CA ILE A 410 -7.49 -1.86 6.30
C ILE A 410 -8.07 -2.76 5.20
N LYS A 411 -8.83 -2.15 4.30
CA LYS A 411 -9.46 -2.81 3.16
C LYS A 411 -9.52 -1.84 1.98
N PHE A 412 -8.45 -1.85 1.19
CA PHE A 412 -8.19 -0.86 0.14
C PHE A 412 -7.91 -1.49 -1.22
N TYR A 413 -8.19 -0.74 -2.28
CA TYR A 413 -7.70 -1.01 -3.63
C TYR A 413 -7.13 0.26 -4.28
N SER A 414 -6.33 0.09 -5.34
CA SER A 414 -5.88 1.20 -6.19
C SER A 414 -5.70 0.76 -7.64
N ASN A 415 -6.07 1.64 -8.58
CA ASN A 415 -5.90 1.43 -10.02
C ASN A 415 -4.55 2.03 -10.44
N LEU A 416 -3.59 1.16 -10.71
CA LEU A 416 -2.19 1.52 -10.89
C LEU A 416 -1.91 2.15 -12.28
N ASP A 417 -2.76 1.88 -13.27
CA ASP A 417 -2.74 2.50 -14.60
C ASP A 417 -3.29 3.95 -14.64
N GLY A 418 -3.75 4.48 -13.50
CA GLY A 418 -4.33 5.82 -13.38
C GLY A 418 -5.76 5.96 -13.93
N ARG A 419 -6.40 4.88 -14.38
CA ARG A 419 -7.77 4.91 -14.96
C ARG A 419 -8.78 4.25 -14.03
N ASP A 420 -9.99 4.79 -13.95
CA ASP A 420 -11.07 4.17 -13.17
C ASP A 420 -11.69 2.97 -13.90
N TRP A 421 -12.32 2.04 -13.18
CA TRP A 421 -13.05 0.91 -13.82
C TRP A 421 -14.41 1.34 -14.38
N SER A 422 -14.88 2.54 -14.02
CA SER A 422 -16.02 3.22 -14.66
C SER A 422 -15.64 4.06 -15.88
N ASP A 423 -14.34 4.30 -16.13
CA ASP A 423 -13.87 4.81 -17.42
C ASP A 423 -14.13 3.72 -18.45
N PRO A 424 -15.08 3.91 -19.38
CA PRO A 424 -15.46 2.80 -20.21
C PRO A 424 -14.27 2.40 -21.14
N ASP A 425 -13.37 3.32 -21.54
CA ASP A 425 -12.05 3.12 -22.19
C ASP A 425 -11.20 1.96 -21.66
N LYS A 426 -11.35 1.66 -20.39
CA LYS A 426 -10.44 0.75 -19.71
C LYS A 426 -10.60 -0.68 -20.25
N TYR A 427 -9.49 -1.28 -20.69
CA TYR A 427 -9.24 -2.71 -20.94
C TYR A 427 -9.63 -3.41 -22.28
N LEU A 428 -10.14 -2.74 -23.30
CA LEU A 428 -10.88 -3.32 -24.46
C LEU A 428 -10.54 -4.69 -25.07
N ALA A 429 -11.59 -5.42 -25.44
CA ALA A 429 -11.50 -6.66 -26.23
C ALA A 429 -10.78 -6.47 -27.58
N ASN A 430 -10.94 -5.33 -28.25
CA ASN A 430 -10.24 -5.02 -29.49
C ASN A 430 -8.94 -4.19 -29.29
N ALA A 431 -8.54 -3.84 -28.05
CA ALA A 431 -7.31 -3.09 -27.80
C ALA A 431 -6.07 -3.81 -28.35
N GLY A 432 -6.00 -5.14 -28.16
CA GLY A 432 -4.92 -5.97 -28.69
C GLY A 432 -4.94 -6.16 -30.22
N ALA A 433 -6.05 -5.82 -30.88
CA ALA A 433 -6.18 -5.90 -32.33
C ALA A 433 -5.79 -4.60 -33.05
N GLY A 434 -5.85 -3.44 -32.36
CA GLY A 434 -5.54 -2.13 -32.93
C GLY A 434 -6.55 -1.60 -33.96
N THR A 435 -7.69 -2.28 -34.15
CA THR A 435 -8.70 -1.97 -35.16
C THR A 435 -10.08 -1.68 -34.54
N ARG A 436 -10.92 -0.92 -35.27
CA ARG A 436 -12.33 -0.68 -34.91
C ARG A 436 -13.26 -1.84 -35.30
N THR A 437 -12.82 -2.68 -36.22
CA THR A 437 -13.54 -3.86 -36.71
C THR A 437 -12.72 -5.10 -36.41
N VAL A 438 -13.35 -6.11 -35.82
CA VAL A 438 -12.75 -7.42 -35.51
C VAL A 438 -13.66 -8.48 -36.14
N GLU A 439 -13.09 -9.32 -37.01
CA GLU A 439 -13.78 -10.48 -37.59
C GLU A 439 -13.77 -11.62 -36.55
N TYR A 440 -14.94 -12.06 -36.11
CA TYR A 440 -15.06 -13.23 -35.24
C TYR A 440 -15.27 -14.47 -36.09
N LYS A 441 -14.44 -15.49 -35.86
CA LYS A 441 -14.55 -16.82 -36.48
C LYS A 441 -15.08 -17.80 -35.44
N MET A 442 -16.16 -18.49 -35.77
CA MET A 442 -16.90 -19.37 -34.87
C MET A 442 -17.06 -20.75 -35.51
N GLN A 443 -17.27 -21.79 -34.71
CA GLN A 443 -17.76 -23.06 -35.26
C GLN A 443 -19.26 -22.90 -35.55
N PRO A 444 -19.71 -23.13 -36.80
CA PRO A 444 -21.12 -22.98 -37.14
C PRO A 444 -21.97 -24.09 -36.51
N GLY A 445 -23.21 -23.76 -36.17
CA GLY A 445 -24.20 -24.71 -35.67
C GLY A 445 -25.41 -24.05 -35.02
N THR A 446 -26.44 -24.85 -34.73
CA THR A 446 -27.70 -24.33 -34.17
C THR A 446 -27.62 -24.21 -32.65
N TYR A 447 -27.65 -22.98 -32.13
CA TYR A 447 -27.85 -22.74 -30.70
C TYR A 447 -29.31 -23.03 -30.32
N GLY A 448 -29.54 -23.60 -29.13
CA GLY A 448 -30.88 -23.70 -28.54
C GLY A 448 -31.73 -24.93 -28.90
N ILE A 449 -31.21 -25.94 -29.61
CA ILE A 449 -31.96 -27.20 -29.83
C ILE A 449 -32.04 -27.99 -28.52
N PHE A 450 -33.26 -28.27 -28.04
CA PHE A 450 -33.47 -29.23 -26.94
C PHE A 450 -33.28 -30.66 -27.45
N THR A 451 -32.42 -31.43 -26.77
CA THR A 451 -32.13 -32.84 -27.10
C THR A 451 -32.61 -33.82 -26.03
N ASP A 452 -33.17 -33.33 -24.92
CA ASP A 452 -33.72 -34.18 -23.86
C ASP A 452 -35.12 -34.72 -24.24
N PRO A 453 -35.46 -35.96 -23.87
CA PRO A 453 -36.76 -36.55 -24.23
C PRO A 453 -37.98 -35.79 -23.69
N TYR A 454 -37.85 -35.00 -22.62
CA TYR A 454 -38.97 -34.33 -21.97
C TYR A 454 -39.40 -33.06 -22.73
N ASN A 455 -38.47 -32.20 -23.11
CA ASN A 455 -38.78 -31.02 -23.92
C ASN A 455 -39.13 -31.39 -25.37
N VAL A 456 -38.48 -32.43 -25.93
CA VAL A 456 -38.80 -32.96 -27.26
C VAL A 456 -40.22 -33.56 -27.29
N ALA A 457 -40.60 -34.40 -26.32
CA ALA A 457 -41.96 -34.97 -26.25
C ALA A 457 -43.04 -33.91 -25.98
N ALA A 458 -42.69 -32.80 -25.32
CA ALA A 458 -43.60 -31.67 -25.08
C ALA A 458 -43.70 -30.69 -26.27
N GLY A 459 -43.01 -30.94 -27.39
CA GLY A 459 -43.04 -30.08 -28.58
C GLY A 459 -42.50 -28.66 -28.34
N ARG A 460 -41.64 -28.47 -27.33
CA ARG A 460 -41.11 -27.15 -26.96
C ARG A 460 -39.91 -26.81 -27.84
N SER A 461 -39.83 -25.55 -28.27
CA SER A 461 -38.63 -24.96 -28.88
C SER A 461 -38.05 -23.89 -27.96
N ASN A 462 -36.74 -23.64 -28.07
CA ASN A 462 -36.13 -22.49 -27.41
C ASN A 462 -36.45 -21.22 -28.25
N PRO A 463 -37.05 -20.17 -27.68
CA PRO A 463 -37.32 -18.92 -28.42
C PRO A 463 -36.04 -18.19 -28.86
N GLU A 464 -34.88 -18.51 -28.27
CA GLU A 464 -33.57 -18.00 -28.68
C GLU A 464 -32.84 -18.94 -29.67
N GLN A 465 -33.52 -19.98 -30.20
CA GLN A 465 -32.92 -20.89 -31.18
C GLN A 465 -32.50 -20.13 -32.44
N GLN A 466 -31.21 -20.19 -32.78
CA GLN A 466 -30.64 -19.49 -33.93
C GLN A 466 -29.46 -20.24 -34.52
N GLU A 467 -29.24 -20.08 -35.82
CA GLU A 467 -28.00 -20.49 -36.48
C GLU A 467 -26.85 -19.56 -36.07
N VAL A 468 -25.79 -20.14 -35.53
CA VAL A 468 -24.52 -19.46 -35.29
C VAL A 468 -23.71 -19.58 -36.58
N PRO A 469 -23.39 -18.47 -37.28
CA PRO A 469 -22.62 -18.51 -38.53
C PRO A 469 -21.14 -18.81 -38.28
N ASP A 470 -20.41 -19.22 -39.31
CA ASP A 470 -18.95 -19.41 -39.24
C ASP A 470 -18.19 -18.08 -39.03
N ARG A 471 -18.83 -16.96 -39.42
CA ARG A 471 -18.29 -15.60 -39.29
C ARG A 471 -19.36 -14.59 -38.87
N LEU A 472 -18.98 -13.67 -37.99
CA LEU A 472 -19.78 -12.50 -37.64
C LEU A 472 -18.90 -11.25 -37.54
N SER A 473 -19.38 -10.15 -38.10
CA SER A 473 -18.73 -8.84 -38.03
C SER A 473 -19.54 -7.90 -37.13
N LEU A 474 -18.95 -7.47 -36.02
CA LEU A 474 -19.54 -6.49 -35.10
C LEU A 474 -18.93 -5.11 -35.35
N ASN A 475 -19.80 -4.09 -35.47
CA ASN A 475 -19.40 -2.69 -35.70
C ASN A 475 -19.67 -1.85 -34.45
N TYR A 476 -18.60 -1.41 -33.79
CA TYR A 476 -18.67 -0.60 -32.57
C TYR A 476 -18.53 0.89 -32.90
N ARG A 477 -19.40 1.75 -32.34
CA ARG A 477 -19.35 3.22 -32.55
C ARG A 477 -18.23 3.89 -31.75
N THR A 478 -17.99 3.40 -30.55
CA THR A 478 -16.83 3.66 -29.68
C THR A 478 -16.46 2.35 -29.00
N VAL A 479 -15.30 2.33 -28.38
CA VAL A 479 -14.55 1.12 -28.04
C VAL A 479 -14.08 1.35 -26.60
N GLN A 480 -14.65 0.60 -25.64
CA GLN A 480 -14.62 0.73 -24.16
C GLN A 480 -14.93 -0.70 -23.47
N LYS A 481 -14.22 -1.29 -22.45
CA LYS A 481 -14.36 -2.72 -21.93
C LYS A 481 -15.22 -2.87 -20.63
N PRO A 482 -15.68 -4.11 -20.30
CA PRO A 482 -16.41 -4.42 -19.05
C PRO A 482 -15.57 -5.09 -17.92
N VAL A 483 -16.29 -5.38 -16.81
CA VAL A 483 -15.83 -5.75 -15.46
C VAL A 483 -16.74 -6.85 -14.87
N SER A 484 -16.23 -7.92 -14.23
CA SER A 484 -17.05 -8.80 -13.35
C SER A 484 -16.25 -9.78 -12.46
N TYR A 485 -16.96 -10.39 -11.49
CA TYR A 485 -16.49 -11.29 -10.41
C TYR A 485 -17.71 -12.07 -9.82
N VAL A 486 -17.68 -13.09 -8.95
CA VAL A 486 -16.77 -14.24 -8.61
C VAL A 486 -17.57 -15.14 -7.62
N GLU A 487 -17.56 -16.48 -7.73
CA GLU A 487 -17.83 -17.37 -6.57
C GLU A 487 -17.31 -18.81 -6.71
N THR A 488 -16.88 -19.44 -5.60
CA THR A 488 -16.39 -20.83 -5.52
C THR A 488 -16.64 -21.50 -4.16
N ALA A 489 -16.98 -22.79 -4.18
CA ALA A 489 -16.89 -23.70 -3.03
C ALA A 489 -15.62 -24.57 -3.12
N LYS A 490 -15.05 -24.97 -1.98
CA LYS A 490 -13.77 -25.68 -1.91
C LYS A 490 -13.88 -27.18 -2.30
N PRO A 491 -12.98 -27.71 -3.15
CA PRO A 491 -12.88 -29.16 -3.38
C PRO A 491 -12.36 -29.93 -2.16
N THR A 492 -12.83 -31.16 -1.99
CA THR A 492 -12.54 -32.05 -0.84
C THR A 492 -11.54 -33.18 -1.13
N SER A 493 -10.78 -33.12 -2.23
CA SER A 493 -9.73 -34.13 -2.51
C SER A 493 -8.46 -33.53 -3.12
N ASN A 494 -7.30 -33.85 -2.52
CA ASN A 494 -5.96 -33.64 -3.07
C ASN A 494 -5.59 -34.73 -4.10
N THR A 495 -6.51 -35.06 -5.01
CA THR A 495 -6.19 -35.75 -6.26
C THR A 495 -5.98 -34.69 -7.32
N ALA A 496 -4.81 -34.69 -7.97
CA ALA A 496 -4.53 -33.80 -9.09
C ALA A 496 -5.52 -34.09 -10.24
N THR A 497 -6.58 -33.29 -10.33
CA THR A 497 -7.60 -33.41 -11.36
C THR A 497 -7.12 -32.74 -12.64
N ALA A 498 -6.78 -33.57 -13.63
CA ALA A 498 -6.63 -33.08 -15.00
C ALA A 498 -7.97 -32.52 -15.50
N PRO A 499 -8.00 -31.36 -16.18
CA PRO A 499 -9.22 -30.81 -16.72
C PRO A 499 -9.81 -31.72 -17.81
N VAL A 500 -11.14 -31.83 -17.84
CA VAL A 500 -11.85 -32.69 -18.80
C VAL A 500 -11.95 -32.04 -20.20
N PRO A 501 -11.99 -32.84 -21.29
CA PRO A 501 -11.89 -32.32 -22.65
C PRO A 501 -13.02 -31.38 -23.09
N SER A 502 -14.20 -31.43 -22.45
CA SER A 502 -15.38 -30.67 -22.85
C SER A 502 -15.48 -29.26 -22.26
N THR A 503 -14.64 -28.90 -21.28
CA THR A 503 -14.74 -27.62 -20.57
C THR A 503 -13.41 -26.87 -20.44
N SER A 504 -12.39 -27.24 -21.21
CA SER A 504 -11.09 -26.56 -21.16
C SER A 504 -10.47 -26.35 -22.54
N CYS A 505 -9.76 -25.22 -22.71
CA CYS A 505 -8.86 -25.01 -23.85
C CYS A 505 -7.55 -25.82 -23.73
N ARG A 506 -7.51 -26.86 -22.89
CA ARG A 506 -6.36 -27.74 -22.66
C ARG A 506 -6.64 -29.08 -23.33
N GLN A 507 -5.76 -29.52 -24.23
CA GLN A 507 -5.73 -30.94 -24.57
C GLN A 507 -5.17 -31.71 -23.37
N ALA A 508 -5.90 -32.73 -22.91
CA ALA A 508 -5.31 -33.71 -22.01
C ALA A 508 -4.20 -34.45 -22.76
N LEU A 509 -3.04 -34.61 -22.13
CA LEU A 509 -1.97 -35.45 -22.67
C LEU A 509 -2.46 -36.90 -22.74
N ALA A 510 -2.78 -37.37 -23.95
CA ALA A 510 -2.81 -38.79 -24.23
C ALA A 510 -1.39 -39.36 -24.00
N LYS A 511 -1.32 -40.55 -23.39
CA LYS A 511 -0.06 -41.29 -23.24
C LYS A 511 0.43 -41.84 -24.57
#